data_AF-A0A4R4RUP6-F1
#
_entry.id   AF-A0A4R4RUP6-F1
#
_cell.length_a   1.000
_cell.length_b   1.000
_cell.length_c   1.000
_cell.angle_alpha   90.00
_cell.angle_beta   90.00
_cell.angle_gamma   90.00
#
_symmetry.space_group_name_H-M   'P 1'
#
loop_
_entity.id
_entity.type
_entity.pdbx_description
1 polymer ?
#
loop_
_entity_poly.entity_id
_entity_poly.type
_entity_poly.pdbx_seq_one_letter_code
_entity_poly.pdbx_strand_id
1 'polypeptide(L)'
;MHEECLRLLQDGMPVPAPAAFEEGRDFLPLGLDMDGDVAVVTFLHQWDGTAAAFIEGWTFHRRDGEWRELGGAGGAAPDQPLARRSSGEMGRHLLKYGSGRTVRNANRLLPWGAKWVNEARLRASAEVARIRVGQRLLDVPEHGHVAVVWGARRGPVIEALAADGSLLDAMDLDRPAVPARSQGADI
;
A
#
# COMPACT_ATOMS: atom_id res chain seq x y z
N MET A 1 4.97 -12.88 10.65
CA MET A 1 4.25 -12.12 9.60
C MET A 1 2.77 -12.49 9.50
N HIS A 2 2.40 -13.72 9.17
CA HIS A 2 0.98 -14.10 8.99
C HIS A 2 0.07 -13.71 10.18
N GLU A 3 0.46 -14.04 11.40
CA GLU A 3 -0.28 -13.69 12.63
C GLU A 3 -0.45 -12.17 12.80
N GLU A 4 0.58 -11.39 12.49
CA GLU A 4 0.52 -9.94 12.55
C GLU A 4 -0.43 -9.35 11.49
N CYS A 5 -0.46 -9.93 10.29
CA CYS A 5 -1.46 -9.55 9.29
C CYS A 5 -2.87 -9.79 9.80
N LEU A 6 -3.14 -10.96 10.39
CA LEU A 6 -4.46 -11.28 10.95
C LEU A 6 -4.85 -10.34 12.09
N ARG A 7 -3.89 -10.01 12.97
CA ARG A 7 -4.07 -9.02 14.03
C ARG A 7 -4.45 -7.64 13.45
N LEU A 8 -3.72 -7.15 12.44
CA LEU A 8 -4.03 -5.88 11.79
C LEU A 8 -5.37 -5.90 11.04
N LEU A 9 -5.75 -7.02 10.43
CA LEU A 9 -7.06 -7.17 9.78
C LEU A 9 -8.22 -7.17 10.79
N GLN A 10 -7.96 -7.56 12.03
CA GLN A 10 -8.94 -7.57 13.11
C GLN A 10 -9.01 -6.21 13.83
N ASP A 11 -7.86 -5.68 14.21
CA ASP A 11 -7.74 -4.53 15.11
C ASP A 11 -7.54 -3.20 14.38
N GLY A 12 -7.16 -3.24 13.11
CA GLY A 12 -6.74 -2.08 12.33
C GLY A 12 -5.26 -1.73 12.49
N MET A 13 -4.85 -0.64 11.83
CA MET A 13 -3.50 -0.09 11.99
C MET A 13 -3.33 0.55 13.38
N PRO A 14 -2.13 0.53 13.97
CA PRO A 14 -1.84 1.29 15.18
C PRO A 14 -2.15 2.77 15.00
N VAL A 15 -2.64 3.42 16.07
CA VAL A 15 -2.92 4.86 16.11
C VAL A 15 -2.16 5.48 17.29
N PRO A 16 -1.15 6.35 17.05
CA PRO A 16 -0.64 6.76 15.74
C PRO A 16 0.07 5.61 15.00
N ALA A 17 0.19 5.75 13.68
CA ALA A 17 0.95 4.79 12.87
C ALA A 17 2.43 4.79 13.29
N PRO A 18 3.12 3.63 13.26
CA PRO A 18 4.52 3.56 13.67
C PRO A 18 5.42 4.44 12.80
N ALA A 19 6.27 5.26 13.43
CA ALA A 19 7.21 6.15 12.74
C ALA A 19 8.67 5.66 12.79
N ALA A 20 8.95 4.61 13.55
CA ALA A 20 10.27 3.98 13.70
C ALA A 20 10.12 2.50 14.06
N PHE A 21 11.17 1.72 13.81
CA PHE A 21 11.23 0.33 14.24
C PHE A 21 11.31 0.24 15.77
N GLU A 22 10.65 -0.76 16.32
CA GLU A 22 10.78 -1.14 17.72
C GLU A 22 12.05 -1.97 17.92
N GLU A 23 12.70 -1.87 19.08
CA GLU A 23 13.89 -2.65 19.39
C GLU A 23 13.59 -4.16 19.29
N GLY A 24 14.41 -4.88 18.53
CA GLY A 24 14.25 -6.32 18.28
C GLY A 24 13.18 -6.69 17.24
N ARG A 25 12.59 -5.72 16.54
CA ARG A 25 11.60 -5.94 15.49
C ARG A 25 12.16 -5.52 14.13
N ASP A 26 12.19 -6.46 13.19
CA ASP A 26 12.73 -6.30 11.83
C ASP A 26 11.67 -5.84 10.80
N PHE A 27 10.43 -5.62 11.23
CA PHE A 27 9.33 -5.16 10.40
C PHE A 27 8.55 -4.00 11.02
N LEU A 28 7.92 -3.20 10.16
CA LEU A 28 7.08 -2.05 10.52
C LEU A 28 5.82 -2.02 9.63
N PRO A 29 4.60 -2.08 10.20
CA PRO A 29 3.36 -1.95 9.42
C PRO A 29 3.26 -0.59 8.74
N LEU A 30 3.10 -0.57 7.41
CA LEU A 30 3.00 0.64 6.61
C LEU A 30 1.59 1.01 6.19
N GLY A 31 0.68 0.03 6.08
CA GLY A 31 -0.65 0.34 5.58
C GLY A 31 -1.54 -0.88 5.50
N LEU A 32 -2.82 -0.61 5.67
CA LEU A 32 -3.93 -1.57 5.58
C LEU A 32 -5.04 -0.91 4.76
N ASP A 33 -5.61 -1.66 3.82
CA ASP A 33 -6.85 -1.29 3.17
C ASP A 33 -7.75 -2.53 3.01
N MET A 34 -9.06 -2.32 3.12
CA MET A 34 -10.09 -3.36 3.04
C MET A 34 -11.21 -2.92 2.10
N ASP A 35 -11.53 -3.73 1.09
CA ASP A 35 -12.62 -3.53 0.13
C ASP A 35 -13.62 -4.69 0.25
N GLY A 36 -14.62 -4.53 1.12
CA GLY A 36 -15.62 -5.58 1.37
C GLY A 36 -14.99 -6.87 1.89
N ASP A 37 -14.78 -7.84 1.00
CA ASP A 37 -14.21 -9.15 1.33
C ASP A 37 -12.75 -9.32 0.93
N VAL A 38 -12.06 -8.30 0.46
CA VAL A 38 -10.61 -8.37 0.16
C VAL A 38 -9.84 -7.35 0.97
N ALA A 39 -8.58 -7.65 1.26
CA ALA A 39 -7.70 -6.76 2.01
C ALA A 39 -6.26 -6.80 1.50
N VAL A 40 -5.50 -5.76 1.81
CA VAL A 40 -4.05 -5.73 1.67
C VAL A 40 -3.42 -5.19 2.95
N VAL A 41 -2.32 -5.80 3.39
CA VAL A 41 -1.48 -5.32 4.49
C VAL A 41 -0.06 -5.15 3.96
N THR A 42 0.59 -4.04 4.27
CA THR A 42 1.95 -3.75 3.81
C THR A 42 2.90 -3.52 4.97
N PHE A 43 4.14 -3.97 4.80
CA PHE A 43 5.20 -3.85 5.80
C PHE A 43 6.48 -3.35 5.16
N LEU A 44 7.19 -2.50 5.89
CA LEU A 44 8.60 -2.24 5.67
C LEU A 44 9.39 -3.26 6.47
N HIS A 45 10.40 -3.85 5.84
CA HIS A 45 11.34 -4.76 6.49
C HIS A 45 12.75 -4.19 6.41
N GLN A 46 13.47 -4.35 7.51
CA GLN A 46 14.87 -3.98 7.62
C GLN A 46 15.63 -5.13 8.27
N TRP A 47 16.76 -5.51 7.67
CA TRP A 47 17.68 -6.47 8.28
C TRP A 47 18.85 -5.73 8.91
N ASP A 48 19.37 -6.30 10.00
CA ASP A 48 20.65 -5.89 10.55
C ASP A 48 21.77 -6.21 9.55
N GLY A 49 22.40 -5.19 8.96
CA GLY A 49 23.52 -5.34 8.03
C GLY A 49 23.45 -4.45 6.78
N THR A 50 24.02 -4.91 5.67
CA THR A 50 24.14 -4.18 4.39
C THR A 50 23.01 -4.47 3.40
N ALA A 51 22.02 -5.30 3.78
CA ALA A 51 20.90 -5.62 2.90
C ALA A 51 19.95 -4.41 2.80
N ALA A 52 19.58 -4.04 1.57
CA ALA A 52 18.62 -2.97 1.37
C ALA A 52 17.26 -3.34 1.99
N ALA A 53 16.64 -2.37 2.67
CA ALA A 53 15.28 -2.52 3.16
C ALA A 53 14.31 -2.84 2.00
N PHE A 54 13.25 -3.56 2.29
CA PHE A 54 12.23 -3.92 1.30
C PHE A 54 10.83 -3.67 1.83
N ILE A 55 9.89 -3.42 0.92
CA ILE A 55 8.48 -3.26 1.24
C ILE A 55 7.72 -4.41 0.60
N GLU A 56 6.96 -5.13 1.42
CA GLU A 56 6.07 -6.19 0.98
C GLU A 56 4.59 -5.83 1.17
N GLY A 57 3.75 -6.42 0.34
CA GLY A 57 2.30 -6.39 0.48
C GLY A 57 1.73 -7.81 0.46
N TRP A 58 0.85 -8.10 1.42
CA TRP A 58 0.12 -9.36 1.55
C TRP A 58 -1.35 -9.10 1.27
N THR A 59 -1.94 -9.92 0.39
CA THR A 59 -3.35 -9.80 0.03
C THR A 59 -4.17 -10.93 0.65
N PHE A 60 -5.40 -10.60 1.04
CA PHE A 60 -6.31 -11.50 1.73
C PHE A 60 -7.70 -11.47 1.10
N HIS A 61 -8.44 -12.54 1.32
CA HIS A 61 -9.86 -12.63 1.03
C HIS A 61 -10.60 -13.23 2.22
N ARG A 62 -11.69 -12.60 2.63
CA ARG A 62 -12.58 -13.07 3.69
C ARG A 62 -13.60 -14.04 3.12
N ARG A 63 -13.59 -15.27 3.61
CA ARG A 63 -14.55 -16.31 3.24
C ARG A 63 -15.08 -16.98 4.50
N ASP A 64 -16.40 -17.13 4.59
CA ASP A 64 -17.06 -17.79 5.72
C ASP A 64 -16.69 -17.15 7.08
N GLY A 65 -16.48 -15.82 7.07
CA GLY A 65 -16.09 -15.05 8.26
C GLY A 65 -14.59 -14.99 8.53
N GLU A 66 -13.77 -15.80 7.86
CA GLU A 66 -12.34 -15.91 8.12
C GLU A 66 -11.50 -15.26 7.02
N TRP A 67 -10.44 -14.56 7.42
CA TRP A 67 -9.44 -14.04 6.49
C TRP A 67 -8.51 -15.16 6.04
N ARG A 68 -8.31 -15.28 4.72
CA ARG A 68 -7.38 -16.22 4.12
C ARG A 68 -6.39 -15.47 3.25
N GLU A 69 -5.11 -15.78 3.46
CA GLU A 69 -4.02 -15.22 2.66
C GLU A 69 -4.10 -15.76 1.21
N LEU A 70 -3.95 -14.87 0.24
CA LEU A 70 -3.86 -15.22 -1.18
C LEU A 70 -2.41 -15.20 -1.70
N GLY A 71 -1.51 -14.58 -0.93
CA GLY A 71 -0.11 -14.37 -1.25
C GLY A 71 0.25 -12.88 -1.24
N GLY A 72 1.51 -12.61 -1.54
CA GLY A 72 2.07 -11.27 -1.51
C GLY A 72 3.21 -11.07 -2.49
N ALA A 73 3.66 -9.83 -2.59
CA ALA A 73 4.83 -9.47 -3.38
C ALA A 73 5.60 -8.33 -2.70
N GLY A 74 6.92 -8.38 -2.82
CA GLY A 74 7.83 -7.37 -2.29
C GLY A 74 8.63 -6.65 -3.37
N GLY A 75 9.21 -5.52 -2.99
CA GLY A 75 10.16 -4.78 -3.82
C GLY A 75 11.09 -3.96 -2.93
N ALA A 76 12.20 -3.49 -3.49
CA ALA A 76 13.14 -2.63 -2.77
C ALA A 76 12.42 -1.40 -2.20
N ALA A 77 12.73 -1.04 -0.96
CA ALA A 77 12.26 0.18 -0.35
C ALA A 77 13.03 1.38 -0.93
N PRO A 78 12.42 2.57 -1.00
CA PRO A 78 13.16 3.79 -1.33
C PRO A 78 14.15 4.15 -0.22
N ASP A 79 15.16 4.96 -0.55
CA ASP A 79 16.03 5.57 0.45
C ASP A 79 15.22 6.39 1.45
N GLN A 80 15.51 6.20 2.73
CA GLN A 80 14.78 6.80 3.85
C GLN A 80 13.26 6.52 3.75
N PRO A 81 12.83 5.24 3.87
CA PRO A 81 11.45 4.84 3.59
C PRO A 81 10.42 5.45 4.54
N LEU A 82 10.82 5.94 5.72
CA LEU A 82 9.90 6.58 6.67
C LEU A 82 9.85 8.11 6.53
N ALA A 83 10.71 8.74 5.72
CA ALA A 83 10.75 10.19 5.58
C ALA A 83 9.63 10.72 4.67
N ARG A 84 8.69 11.49 5.21
CA ARG A 84 7.66 12.18 4.41
C ARG A 84 8.29 13.30 3.58
N ARG A 85 8.02 13.32 2.28
CA ARG A 85 8.54 14.33 1.34
C ARG A 85 7.42 15.25 0.87
N SER A 86 7.73 16.51 0.60
CA SER A 86 6.80 17.45 -0.03
C SER A 86 6.51 17.07 -1.48
N SER A 87 5.42 17.61 -2.02
CA SER A 87 5.08 17.45 -3.43
C SER A 87 6.12 18.06 -4.36
N GLY A 88 6.81 19.13 -3.93
CA GLY A 88 7.92 19.75 -4.65
C GLY A 88 9.11 18.80 -4.79
N GLU A 89 9.49 18.10 -3.72
CA GLU A 89 10.57 17.11 -3.75
C GLU A 89 10.19 15.86 -4.56
N MET A 90 8.94 15.41 -4.46
CA MET A 90 8.42 14.25 -5.21
C MET A 90 8.07 14.58 -6.67
N GLY A 91 7.90 15.86 -7.00
CA GLY A 91 7.36 16.34 -8.28
C GLY A 91 5.89 15.97 -8.53
N ARG A 92 5.16 15.55 -7.50
CA ARG A 92 3.74 15.11 -7.53
C ARG A 92 3.19 14.90 -6.11
N HIS A 93 1.87 14.83 -5.96
CA HIS A 93 1.23 14.52 -4.68
C HIS A 93 1.11 13.02 -4.42
N LEU A 94 0.90 12.20 -5.46
CA LEU A 94 0.83 10.75 -5.36
C LEU A 94 1.84 10.06 -6.28
N LEU A 95 2.54 9.07 -5.74
CA LEU A 95 3.43 8.18 -6.50
C LEU A 95 3.02 6.73 -6.27
N LYS A 96 2.58 6.03 -7.33
CA LYS A 96 2.48 4.57 -7.31
C LYS A 96 3.85 3.97 -7.54
N TYR A 97 4.39 3.27 -6.55
CA TYR A 97 5.71 2.63 -6.63
C TYR A 97 5.64 1.11 -6.71
N GLY A 98 4.48 0.51 -6.41
CA GLY A 98 4.26 -0.92 -6.51
C GLY A 98 2.82 -1.27 -6.84
N SER A 99 2.63 -2.45 -7.42
CA SER A 99 1.31 -3.05 -7.61
C SER A 99 1.42 -4.56 -7.72
N GLY A 100 0.36 -5.26 -7.36
CA GLY A 100 0.34 -6.72 -7.32
C GLY A 100 -1.04 -7.26 -7.69
N ARG A 101 -1.07 -8.53 -8.12
CA ARG A 101 -2.31 -9.24 -8.44
C ARG A 101 -2.20 -10.68 -7.95
N THR A 102 -3.13 -11.10 -7.11
CA THR A 102 -3.20 -12.47 -6.58
C THR A 102 -4.49 -13.15 -7.00
N VAL A 103 -4.41 -14.45 -7.27
CA VAL A 103 -5.56 -15.23 -7.72
C VAL A 103 -6.47 -15.55 -6.54
N ARG A 104 -7.71 -15.06 -6.57
CA ARG A 104 -8.72 -15.30 -5.53
C ARG A 104 -9.29 -16.73 -5.56
N ASN A 105 -9.22 -17.40 -6.70
CA ASN A 105 -9.76 -18.75 -6.94
C ASN A 105 -8.71 -19.71 -7.52
N ALA A 106 -7.60 -19.88 -6.81
CA ALA A 106 -6.50 -20.75 -7.26
C ALA A 106 -6.93 -22.21 -7.42
N ASN A 107 -7.77 -22.74 -6.52
CA ASN A 107 -8.22 -24.13 -6.50
C ASN A 107 -9.47 -24.41 -7.37
N ARG A 108 -9.60 -23.72 -8.51
CA ARG A 108 -10.78 -23.88 -9.38
C ARG A 108 -10.74 -25.22 -10.13
N LEU A 109 -11.86 -25.95 -10.11
CA LEU A 109 -12.05 -27.21 -10.84
C LEU A 109 -12.56 -27.02 -12.29
N LEU A 110 -13.09 -25.84 -12.61
CA LEU A 110 -13.71 -25.53 -13.91
C LEU A 110 -13.08 -24.27 -14.53
N PRO A 111 -13.09 -24.13 -15.87
CA PRO A 111 -12.33 -23.10 -16.62
C PRO A 111 -12.93 -21.69 -16.55
N TRP A 112 -13.79 -21.38 -15.57
CA TRP A 112 -14.31 -20.02 -15.38
C TRP A 112 -13.14 -19.09 -15.05
N GLY A 113 -13.17 -17.89 -15.65
CA GLY A 113 -12.06 -16.93 -15.60
C GLY A 113 -11.53 -16.68 -14.18
N ALA A 114 -10.21 -16.52 -14.08
CA ALA A 114 -9.56 -16.21 -12.80
C ALA A 114 -10.13 -14.90 -12.22
N LYS A 115 -10.50 -14.96 -10.93
CA LYS A 115 -10.84 -13.77 -10.15
C LYS A 115 -9.56 -13.29 -9.46
N TRP A 116 -9.34 -11.98 -9.48
CA TRP A 116 -8.11 -11.39 -8.98
C TRP A 116 -8.42 -10.47 -7.81
N VAL A 117 -7.52 -10.44 -6.84
CA VAL A 117 -7.38 -9.33 -5.90
C VAL A 117 -6.19 -8.52 -6.38
N ASN A 118 -6.41 -7.22 -6.57
CA ASN A 118 -5.36 -6.32 -7.04
C ASN A 118 -4.99 -5.36 -5.91
N GLU A 119 -3.71 -5.00 -5.84
CA GLU A 119 -3.20 -4.01 -4.91
C GLU A 119 -2.35 -2.96 -5.63
N ALA A 120 -2.33 -1.76 -5.05
CA ALA A 120 -1.36 -0.73 -5.34
C ALA A 120 -0.74 -0.20 -4.05
N ARG A 121 0.56 0.06 -4.12
CA ARG A 121 1.36 0.68 -3.07
C ARG A 121 1.74 2.09 -3.49
N LEU A 122 1.41 3.04 -2.64
CA LEU A 122 1.46 4.47 -2.91
C LEU A 122 2.37 5.18 -1.90
N ARG A 123 3.05 6.21 -2.39
CA ARG A 123 3.68 7.24 -1.57
C ARG A 123 2.91 8.54 -1.79
N ALA A 124 2.41 9.12 -0.71
CA ALA A 124 1.73 10.39 -0.69
C ALA A 124 2.67 11.48 -0.15
N SER A 125 2.54 12.68 -0.70
CA SER A 125 3.33 13.83 -0.27
C SER A 125 2.87 14.38 1.09
N ALA A 126 3.65 15.28 1.69
CA ALA A 126 3.38 15.88 2.99
C ALA A 126 2.04 16.63 3.05
N GLU A 127 1.61 17.20 1.92
CA GLU A 127 0.38 17.98 1.77
C GLU A 127 -0.87 17.08 1.75
N VAL A 128 -0.74 15.81 1.38
CA VAL A 128 -1.87 14.88 1.29
C VAL A 128 -2.15 14.31 2.67
N ALA A 129 -3.31 14.66 3.24
CA ALA A 129 -3.77 14.14 4.52
C ALA A 129 -4.58 12.84 4.38
N ARG A 130 -5.34 12.71 3.28
CA ARG A 130 -6.26 11.59 3.05
C ARG A 130 -6.28 11.17 1.58
N ILE A 131 -6.56 9.90 1.33
CA ILE A 131 -6.82 9.35 -0.01
C ILE A 131 -8.26 8.86 -0.07
N ARG A 132 -9.03 9.34 -1.05
CA ARG A 132 -10.37 8.83 -1.34
C ARG A 132 -10.29 7.77 -2.44
N VAL A 133 -10.92 6.62 -2.20
CA VAL A 133 -11.04 5.49 -3.12
C VAL A 133 -12.51 5.13 -3.25
N GLY A 134 -13.19 5.70 -4.26
CA GLY A 134 -14.65 5.61 -4.34
C GLY A 134 -15.31 6.21 -3.10
N GLN A 135 -15.97 5.37 -2.29
CA GLN A 135 -16.60 5.79 -1.03
C GLN A 135 -15.70 5.63 0.20
N ARG A 136 -14.53 4.99 0.06
CA ARG A 136 -13.59 4.76 1.16
C ARG A 136 -12.67 5.97 1.32
N LEU A 137 -12.36 6.33 2.56
CA LEU A 137 -11.45 7.40 2.90
C LEU A 137 -10.33 6.82 3.77
N LEU A 138 -9.10 6.92 3.30
CA LEU A 138 -7.92 6.38 3.96
C LEU A 138 -7.08 7.55 4.49
N ASP A 139 -6.78 7.54 5.79
CA ASP A 139 -5.84 8.51 6.36
C ASP A 139 -4.41 8.19 5.89
N VAL A 140 -3.63 9.23 5.63
CA VAL A 140 -2.23 9.09 5.23
C VAL A 140 -1.33 9.15 6.47
N PRO A 141 -0.65 8.05 6.84
CA PRO A 141 0.29 8.04 7.94
C PRO A 141 1.42 9.06 7.80
N GLU A 142 2.15 9.35 8.89
CA GLU A 142 3.28 10.27 8.86
C GLU A 142 4.37 9.87 7.85
N HIS A 143 4.65 8.57 7.70
CA HIS A 143 5.59 8.10 6.70
C HIS A 143 5.05 8.18 5.25
N GLY A 144 3.78 8.53 5.03
CA GLY A 144 3.19 8.77 3.72
C GLY A 144 2.95 7.53 2.86
N HIS A 145 3.10 6.31 3.40
CA HIS A 145 2.78 5.09 2.66
C HIS A 145 1.30 4.77 2.80
N VAL A 146 0.66 4.42 1.68
CA VAL A 146 -0.72 3.94 1.65
C VAL A 146 -0.80 2.74 0.72
N ALA A 147 -1.59 1.73 1.11
CA ALA A 147 -1.94 0.61 0.25
C ALA A 147 -3.40 0.73 -0.16
N VAL A 148 -3.73 0.31 -1.38
CA VAL A 148 -5.12 0.28 -1.89
C VAL A 148 -5.38 -1.09 -2.49
N VAL A 149 -6.48 -1.72 -2.08
CA VAL A 149 -6.94 -3.01 -2.61
C VAL A 149 -8.26 -2.85 -3.38
N TRP A 150 -8.44 -3.65 -4.44
CA TRP A 150 -9.72 -3.76 -5.14
C TRP A 150 -9.90 -5.15 -5.78
N GLY A 151 -11.15 -5.65 -5.76
CA GLY A 151 -11.54 -6.89 -6.43
C GLY A 151 -12.05 -6.71 -7.87
N ALA A 152 -12.30 -5.47 -8.29
CA ALA A 152 -12.80 -5.17 -9.62
C ALA A 152 -11.76 -5.44 -10.73
N ARG A 153 -12.23 -5.65 -11.96
CA ARG A 153 -11.35 -5.87 -13.12
C ARG A 153 -10.52 -4.63 -13.47
N ARG A 154 -11.06 -3.44 -13.19
CA ARG A 154 -10.45 -2.13 -13.44
C ARG A 154 -10.02 -1.53 -12.12
N GLY A 155 -8.82 -0.96 -12.10
CA GLY A 155 -8.32 -0.13 -11.02
C GLY A 155 -9.20 1.09 -10.80
N PRO A 156 -9.39 1.52 -9.53
CA PRO A 156 -10.12 2.75 -9.25
C PRO A 156 -9.28 3.97 -9.61
N VAL A 157 -9.97 5.08 -9.86
CA VAL A 157 -9.37 6.41 -9.75
C VAL A 157 -9.41 6.80 -8.28
N ILE A 158 -8.27 7.24 -7.77
CA ILE A 158 -8.11 7.71 -6.39
C ILE A 158 -7.85 9.20 -6.38
N GLU A 159 -8.23 9.86 -5.29
CA GLU A 159 -8.11 11.29 -5.10
C GLU A 159 -7.27 11.59 -3.85
N ALA A 160 -6.23 12.41 -3.99
CA ALA A 160 -5.45 12.92 -2.87
C ALA A 160 -6.08 14.20 -2.33
N LEU A 161 -6.33 14.23 -1.02
CA LEU A 161 -6.99 15.32 -0.35
C LEU A 161 -6.07 15.96 0.69
N ALA A 162 -6.07 17.28 0.74
CA ALA A 162 -5.47 18.06 1.81
C ALA A 162 -6.26 17.88 3.13
N ALA A 163 -5.73 18.43 4.22
CA ALA A 163 -6.36 18.33 5.54
C ALA A 163 -7.76 18.96 5.58
N ASP A 164 -7.94 20.09 4.88
CA ASP A 164 -9.21 20.79 4.71
C ASP A 164 -10.20 20.09 3.76
N GLY A 165 -9.79 18.97 3.14
CA GLY A 165 -10.58 18.21 2.18
C GLY A 165 -10.46 18.68 0.73
N SER A 166 -9.65 19.71 0.44
CA SER A 166 -9.38 20.16 -0.92
C SER A 166 -8.68 19.08 -1.75
N LEU A 167 -9.10 18.91 -3.01
CA LEU A 167 -8.48 17.97 -3.94
C LEU A 167 -7.12 18.50 -4.41
N LEU A 168 -6.05 17.73 -4.19
CA LEU A 168 -4.69 18.06 -4.61
C LEU A 168 -4.28 17.35 -5.91
N ASP A 169 -4.70 16.10 -6.09
CA ASP A 169 -4.31 15.26 -7.24
C ASP A 169 -5.29 14.09 -7.41
N ALA A 170 -5.28 13.48 -8.60
CA ALA A 170 -6.04 12.28 -8.89
C ALA A 170 -5.19 11.28 -9.71
N MET A 171 -5.27 10.00 -9.35
CA MET A 171 -4.49 8.95 -9.99
C MET A 171 -5.37 7.76 -10.39
N ASP A 172 -5.23 7.35 -11.65
CA ASP A 172 -5.82 6.11 -12.17
C ASP A 172 -4.89 4.93 -11.88
N LEU A 173 -5.33 4.00 -11.01
CA LEU A 173 -4.52 2.86 -10.59
C LEU A 173 -4.36 1.78 -11.66
N ASP A 174 -5.16 1.79 -12.74
CA ASP A 174 -4.98 0.91 -13.90
C ASP A 174 -3.73 1.29 -14.71
N ARG A 175 -3.26 2.54 -14.62
CA ARG A 175 -2.06 2.98 -15.33
C ARG A 175 -0.81 2.40 -14.69
N PRO A 176 0.20 1.95 -15.44
CA PRO A 176 1.43 1.42 -14.86
C PRO A 176 2.10 2.46 -13.96
N ALA A 177 2.89 1.97 -12.98
CA ALA A 177 3.73 2.84 -12.17
C ALA A 177 4.66 3.64 -13.10
N VAL A 178 4.64 4.96 -12.98
CA VAL A 178 5.60 5.82 -13.67
C VAL A 178 6.76 6.03 -12.72
N PRO A 179 8.01 5.72 -13.12
CA PRO A 179 9.18 5.97 -12.29
C PRO A 179 9.20 7.43 -11.81
N ALA A 180 9.69 7.66 -10.60
CA ALA A 180 10.03 9.01 -10.18
C ALA A 180 10.99 9.60 -11.23
N ARG A 181 10.82 10.89 -11.58
CA ARG A 181 11.83 11.57 -12.39
C ARG A 181 13.11 11.53 -11.57
N SER A 182 14.11 10.81 -12.05
CA SER A 182 15.46 10.93 -11.52
C SER A 182 15.84 12.40 -11.61
N GLN A 183 16.02 13.06 -10.47
CA GLN A 183 16.70 14.34 -10.46
C GLN A 183 18.08 14.07 -11.08
N GLY A 184 18.36 14.77 -12.18
CA GLY A 184 19.64 14.64 -12.87
C GLY A 184 20.76 14.81 -11.85
N ALA A 185 21.67 13.85 -11.80
CA ALA A 185 23.00 14.11 -11.30
C ALA A 185 23.62 15.10 -12.30
N ASP A 186 23.52 16.39 -12.01
CA ASP A 186 24.42 17.37 -12.59
C ASP A 186 25.81 17.05 -12.03
N ILE A 187 26.69 16.58 -12.91
CA ILE A 187 28.14 16.51 -12.72
C ILE A 187 28.76 17.57 -13.63
#